data_AF-A0A099KX42-F1
#
_entry.id   AF-A0A099KX42-F1
#
_cell.length_a   1.000
_cell.length_b   1.000
_cell.length_c   1.000
_cell.angle_alpha   90.00
_cell.angle_beta   90.00
_cell.angle_gamma   90.00
#
_symmetry.space_group_name_H-M   'P 1'
#
loop_
_entity.id
_entity.type
_entity.pdbx_description
1 polymer ?
#
loop_
_entity_poly.entity_id
_entity_poly.type
_entity_poly.pdbx_seq_one_letter_code
_entity_poly.pdbx_strand_id
1 'polypeptide(L)'
;MKIRWIFPIVVAIFLTGCFDSDNGSNSADHLIADFSTLENNNIFVTHYTVEDNEYIFHFEDGRTFKFFVDDITSVTEDLTNNKLTIVVNADSSITVSYLKNYTLEIPDSAITLNPTGYCPLCASINIETQISGIIHFRIISKNNIADFEHQFSDVTANHQVPILGLYNNYPNEIEISFLNNHGNVRASKIVTIVTTDNEHNNASVSLVNYPDNIPRFFFLSTFQAFDQSGELRWIYTNPLAGRIYRQLDNDHLLIDGTRGYIYHRRELLEIDMLGNEIGRYTVPNQTHHDAIQLPNGNFLVASNSTDPVNGNDGLPEEDYIVEISKQTGLVISSWDLNNIVDPTRQMLQGISRNDDWAHLNSIEYDPSDDSIIVSLRNQSAVIKFDKTTSALKWIIGAHNFWVQPFTSSLLEPINFGANVADWNFGQHHATLLPNGNILMHDNGNYRSFSPDADLRTYTRAVEYKIDEENKTIEQVWEYDFNREIFAAGLGAASYEHSTGNRTISSADNNGFTRFVEVTGEINPSLIFEMNITDERIYRIQKHPLYR
;
A
#
# COMPACT_ATOMS: atom_id res chain seq x y z
N MET A 1 -31.18 -11.92 -13.84
CA MET A 1 -31.07 -11.09 -15.05
C MET A 1 -29.58 -10.92 -15.32
N LYS A 2 -29.02 -11.62 -16.33
CA LYS A 2 -27.56 -11.75 -16.53
C LYS A 2 -27.02 -10.48 -17.19
N ILE A 3 -26.25 -9.69 -16.45
CA ILE A 3 -25.44 -8.60 -17.02
C ILE A 3 -24.13 -9.23 -17.50
N ARG A 4 -24.00 -9.35 -18.82
CA ARG A 4 -22.77 -9.71 -19.50
C ARG A 4 -21.83 -8.50 -19.45
N TRP A 5 -20.68 -8.66 -18.80
CA TRP A 5 -19.56 -7.74 -18.95
C TRP A 5 -19.01 -7.89 -20.37
N ILE A 6 -19.26 -6.88 -21.20
CA ILE A 6 -18.64 -6.74 -22.51
C ILE A 6 -17.24 -6.21 -22.25
N PHE A 7 -16.24 -7.07 -22.35
CA PHE A 7 -14.85 -6.64 -22.54
C PHE A 7 -14.79 -5.72 -23.76
N PRO A 8 -14.18 -4.53 -23.69
CA PRO A 8 -13.79 -3.85 -24.90
C PRO A 8 -12.69 -4.71 -25.52
N ILE A 9 -13.07 -5.50 -26.53
CA ILE A 9 -12.11 -5.97 -27.52
C ILE A 9 -11.60 -4.69 -28.17
N VAL A 10 -10.45 -4.20 -27.69
CA VAL A 10 -9.61 -3.31 -28.47
C VAL A 10 -9.19 -4.15 -29.66
N VAL A 11 -9.97 -4.03 -30.74
CA VAL A 11 -9.52 -4.42 -32.06
C VAL A 11 -8.29 -3.55 -32.28
N ALA A 12 -7.12 -4.11 -32.03
CA ALA A 12 -5.89 -3.63 -32.62
C ALA A 12 -6.14 -3.67 -34.12
N ILE A 13 -6.58 -2.55 -34.68
CA ILE A 13 -6.44 -2.30 -36.10
C ILE A 13 -4.93 -2.32 -36.29
N PHE A 14 -4.41 -3.47 -36.67
CA PHE A 14 -3.15 -3.55 -37.38
C PHE A 14 -3.38 -2.72 -38.63
N LEU A 15 -3.12 -1.42 -38.52
CA LEU A 15 -2.59 -0.65 -39.63
C LEU A 15 -1.25 -1.29 -39.91
N THR A 16 -1.32 -2.40 -40.65
CA THR A 16 -0.27 -2.77 -41.60
C THR A 16 -0.24 -1.62 -42.60
N GLY A 17 0.39 -0.52 -42.19
CA GLY A 17 1.03 0.36 -43.13
C GLY A 17 2.09 -0.49 -43.81
N CYS A 18 1.68 -1.23 -44.83
CA CYS A 18 2.53 -1.42 -45.99
C CYS A 18 2.90 0.00 -46.40
N PHE A 19 4.05 0.49 -45.92
CA PHE A 19 4.80 1.44 -46.71
C PHE A 19 5.08 0.69 -47.99
N ASP A 20 4.31 1.03 -49.03
CA ASP A 20 4.65 0.67 -50.39
C ASP A 20 6.13 0.99 -50.56
N SER A 21 6.87 0.00 -51.06
CA SER A 21 8.20 0.19 -51.60
C SER A 21 8.07 1.01 -52.89
N ASP A 22 7.67 2.26 -52.76
CA ASP A 22 7.70 3.22 -53.85
C ASP A 22 9.14 3.72 -53.96
N ASN A 23 9.74 3.45 -55.12
CA ASN A 23 11.00 3.99 -55.61
C ASN A 23 10.88 5.52 -55.81
N GLY A 24 10.67 6.27 -54.75
CA GLY A 24 10.84 7.71 -54.69
C GLY A 24 12.24 8.02 -54.18
N SER A 25 13.03 8.76 -54.95
CA SER A 25 14.34 9.24 -54.50
C SER A 25 14.18 9.99 -53.17
N ASN A 26 14.68 9.41 -52.08
CA ASN A 26 14.70 10.03 -50.75
C ASN A 26 15.61 11.26 -50.80
N SER A 27 15.03 12.44 -50.98
CA SER A 27 15.79 13.69 -50.91
C SER A 27 16.33 13.93 -49.49
N ALA A 28 17.38 14.75 -49.39
CA ALA A 28 17.97 15.17 -48.11
C ALA A 28 16.94 15.64 -47.06
N ASP A 29 15.87 16.30 -47.50
CA ASP A 29 14.82 16.84 -46.64
C ASP A 29 13.98 15.74 -45.98
N HIS A 30 13.75 14.62 -46.67
CA HIS A 30 13.03 13.47 -46.10
C HIS A 30 13.87 12.76 -45.04
N LEU A 31 15.18 12.59 -45.29
CA LEU A 31 16.12 12.05 -44.31
C LEU A 31 16.10 12.89 -43.02
N ILE A 32 16.12 14.21 -43.14
CA ILE A 32 16.09 15.09 -41.97
C ILE A 32 14.78 14.96 -41.18
N ALA A 33 13.64 14.96 -41.89
CA ALA A 33 12.32 14.88 -41.26
C ALA A 33 12.12 13.54 -40.52
N ASP A 34 12.52 12.43 -41.14
CA ASP A 34 12.35 11.09 -40.60
C ASP A 34 13.19 10.87 -39.33
N PHE A 35 14.48 11.25 -39.36
CA PHE A 35 15.34 11.13 -38.18
C PHE A 35 14.91 12.09 -37.07
N SER A 36 14.52 13.32 -37.40
CA SER A 36 14.03 14.28 -36.40
C SER A 36 12.76 13.78 -35.70
N THR A 37 11.85 13.14 -36.45
CA THR A 37 10.62 12.56 -35.89
C THR A 37 10.93 11.41 -34.92
N LEU A 38 11.86 10.54 -35.27
CA LEU A 38 12.27 9.43 -34.39
C LEU A 38 13.01 9.91 -33.15
N GLU A 39 13.90 10.91 -33.28
CA GLU A 39 14.59 11.51 -32.14
C GLU A 39 13.60 12.17 -31.16
N ASN A 40 12.57 12.87 -31.68
CA ASN A 40 11.48 13.42 -30.87
C ASN A 40 10.65 12.33 -30.14
N ASN A 41 10.58 11.13 -30.70
CA ASN A 41 9.94 9.98 -30.07
C ASN A 41 10.90 9.16 -29.19
N ASN A 42 12.12 9.66 -28.95
CA ASN A 42 13.16 8.97 -28.17
C ASN A 42 13.53 7.59 -28.77
N ILE A 43 13.62 7.53 -30.10
CA ILE A 43 14.05 6.35 -30.87
C ILE A 43 15.33 6.72 -31.62
N PHE A 44 16.43 6.04 -31.31
CA PHE A 44 17.75 6.39 -31.81
C PHE A 44 18.32 5.36 -32.79
N VAL A 45 19.35 5.77 -33.52
CA VAL A 45 20.09 4.89 -34.42
C VAL A 45 20.98 3.98 -33.56
N THR A 46 21.03 2.69 -33.84
CA THR A 46 21.86 1.72 -33.09
C THR A 46 23.11 1.32 -33.85
N HIS A 47 22.99 1.16 -35.17
CA HIS A 47 24.08 0.87 -36.09
C HIS A 47 23.67 1.25 -37.52
N TYR A 48 24.65 1.27 -38.42
CA TYR A 48 24.41 1.36 -39.86
C TYR A 48 25.30 0.37 -40.61
N THR A 49 24.84 -0.09 -41.76
CA THR A 49 25.62 -0.89 -42.71
C THR A 49 25.67 -0.21 -44.08
N VAL A 50 26.60 -0.65 -44.93
CA VAL A 50 26.69 -0.23 -46.32
C VAL A 50 26.63 -1.49 -47.18
N GLU A 51 25.53 -1.67 -47.90
CA GLU A 51 25.23 -2.85 -48.72
C GLU A 51 24.60 -2.40 -50.03
N ASP A 52 24.92 -3.05 -51.16
CA ASP A 52 24.28 -2.81 -52.46
C ASP A 52 24.18 -1.32 -52.89
N ASN A 53 25.21 -0.51 -52.60
CA ASN A 53 25.25 0.94 -52.88
C ASN A 53 24.26 1.80 -52.05
N GLU A 54 23.84 1.29 -50.90
CA GLU A 54 22.98 1.99 -49.94
C GLU A 54 23.59 2.02 -48.53
N TYR A 55 23.42 3.14 -47.83
CA TYR A 55 23.49 3.19 -46.37
C TYR A 55 22.17 2.69 -45.79
N ILE A 56 22.25 1.74 -44.86
CA ILE A 56 21.10 1.21 -44.12
C ILE A 56 21.27 1.59 -42.65
N PHE A 57 20.42 2.48 -42.15
CA PHE A 57 20.40 2.90 -40.74
C PHE A 57 19.36 2.10 -39.97
N HIS A 58 19.76 1.49 -38.86
CA HIS A 58 18.91 0.66 -38.02
C HIS A 58 18.56 1.37 -36.72
N PHE A 59 17.28 1.34 -36.35
CA PHE A 59 16.74 2.04 -35.18
C PHE A 59 16.38 1.09 -34.03
N GLU A 60 16.27 1.63 -32.81
CA GLU A 60 15.93 0.89 -31.59
C GLU A 60 14.59 0.13 -31.64
N ASP A 61 13.67 0.56 -32.50
CA ASP A 61 12.36 -0.06 -32.69
C ASP A 61 12.34 -1.10 -33.83
N GLY A 62 13.51 -1.41 -34.40
CA GLY A 62 13.69 -2.36 -35.49
C GLY A 62 13.43 -1.78 -36.88
N ARG A 63 13.05 -0.51 -37.00
CA ARG A 63 12.91 0.14 -38.30
C ARG A 63 14.28 0.32 -38.97
N THR A 64 14.25 0.38 -40.30
CA THR A 64 15.43 0.68 -41.10
C THR A 64 15.13 1.78 -42.09
N PHE A 65 16.05 2.72 -42.26
CA PHE A 65 16.01 3.68 -43.37
C PHE A 65 17.18 3.48 -44.30
N LYS A 66 16.89 3.58 -45.60
CA LYS A 66 17.85 3.31 -46.68
C LYS A 66 18.04 4.56 -47.52
N PHE A 67 19.29 4.84 -47.87
CA PHE A 67 19.67 5.97 -48.71
C PHE A 67 20.82 5.57 -49.63
N PHE A 68 20.84 6.07 -50.86
CA PHE A 68 21.93 5.76 -51.77
C PHE A 68 23.24 6.40 -51.30
N VAL A 69 24.36 5.72 -51.54
CA VAL A 69 25.69 6.24 -51.19
C VAL A 69 25.97 7.56 -51.92
N ASP A 70 25.42 7.75 -53.12
CA ASP A 70 25.55 9.00 -53.90
C ASP A 70 24.89 10.21 -53.22
N ASP A 71 23.93 9.96 -52.31
CA ASP A 71 23.25 11.00 -51.52
C ASP A 71 23.96 11.27 -50.17
N ILE A 72 25.01 10.54 -49.81
CA ILE A 72 25.71 10.71 -48.52
C ILE A 72 27.21 10.94 -48.75
N THR A 73 27.65 12.15 -48.47
CA THR A 73 29.06 12.56 -48.56
C THR A 73 29.92 11.90 -47.47
N SER A 74 29.43 11.86 -46.22
CA SER A 74 30.16 11.20 -45.12
C SER A 74 29.24 10.88 -43.94
N VAL A 75 29.65 9.90 -43.15
CA VAL A 75 29.02 9.56 -41.87
C VAL A 75 30.12 9.55 -40.80
N THR A 76 29.96 10.37 -39.77
CA THR A 76 30.93 10.50 -38.68
C THR A 76 30.31 10.09 -37.36
N GLU A 77 30.90 9.12 -36.68
CA GLU A 77 30.50 8.69 -35.35
C GLU A 77 31.18 9.58 -34.29
N ASP A 78 30.39 10.16 -33.38
CA ASP A 78 30.84 10.75 -32.12
C ASP A 78 30.29 9.91 -30.97
N LEU A 79 30.99 8.82 -30.66
CA LEU A 79 30.59 7.88 -29.62
C LEU A 79 30.68 8.48 -28.21
N THR A 80 31.44 9.57 -28.02
CA THR A 80 31.56 10.23 -26.71
C THR A 80 30.28 10.98 -26.35
N ASN A 81 29.65 11.60 -27.35
CA ASN A 81 28.38 12.33 -27.19
C ASN A 81 27.16 11.54 -27.68
N ASN A 82 27.33 10.27 -28.04
CA ASN A 82 26.30 9.42 -28.64
C ASN A 82 25.61 10.09 -29.84
N LYS A 83 26.40 10.65 -30.76
CA LYS A 83 25.91 11.32 -31.96
C LYS A 83 26.46 10.68 -33.24
N LEU A 84 25.66 10.73 -34.29
CA LEU A 84 26.05 10.37 -35.66
C LEU A 84 25.79 11.58 -36.55
N THR A 85 26.83 12.10 -37.19
CA THR A 85 26.69 13.18 -38.16
C THR A 85 26.70 12.61 -39.56
N ILE A 86 25.58 12.75 -40.26
CA ILE A 86 25.39 12.32 -41.65
C ILE A 86 25.44 13.58 -42.51
N VAL A 87 26.43 13.66 -43.39
CA VAL A 87 26.56 14.72 -44.39
C VAL A 87 25.94 14.21 -45.68
N VAL A 88 24.83 14.80 -46.10
CA VAL A 88 24.08 14.36 -47.28
C VAL A 88 24.78 14.93 -48.52
N ASN A 89 24.91 16.26 -48.59
CA ASN A 89 25.68 16.98 -49.61
C ASN A 89 26.66 17.98 -48.97
N ALA A 90 27.55 18.60 -49.75
CA ALA A 90 28.59 19.53 -49.24
C ALA A 90 28.07 20.67 -48.35
N ASP A 91 26.78 21.03 -48.45
CA ASP A 91 26.16 22.13 -47.73
C ASP A 91 25.09 21.69 -46.70
N SER A 92 24.89 20.38 -46.45
CA SER A 92 23.82 19.90 -45.55
C SER A 92 24.23 18.68 -44.74
N SER A 93 24.19 18.81 -43.42
CA SER A 93 24.41 17.73 -42.46
C SER A 93 23.29 17.63 -41.44
N ILE A 94 23.03 16.42 -40.97
CA ILE A 94 22.18 16.15 -39.82
C ILE A 94 23.03 15.46 -38.75
N THR A 95 22.81 15.85 -37.50
CA THR A 95 23.39 15.18 -36.34
C THR A 95 22.25 14.55 -35.56
N VAL A 96 22.29 13.22 -35.45
CA VAL A 96 21.23 12.40 -34.84
C VAL A 96 21.79 11.65 -33.65
N SER A 97 20.93 11.28 -32.71
CA SER A 97 21.33 10.42 -31.59
C SER A 97 21.68 9.00 -32.07
N TYR A 98 22.81 8.48 -31.56
CA TYR A 98 23.43 7.23 -31.98
C TYR A 98 23.95 6.43 -30.78
N LEU A 99 23.31 5.29 -30.51
CA LEU A 99 23.56 4.45 -29.34
C LEU A 99 24.28 3.16 -29.68
N LYS A 100 25.49 3.29 -30.24
CA LYS A 100 26.35 2.14 -30.47
C LYS A 100 27.12 1.81 -29.18
N ASN A 101 26.89 0.63 -28.62
CA ASN A 101 27.53 0.16 -27.38
C ASN A 101 27.31 1.10 -26.17
N TYR A 102 26.10 1.66 -26.04
CA TYR A 102 25.76 2.51 -24.90
C TYR A 102 26.02 1.75 -23.58
N THR A 103 26.73 2.38 -22.66
CA THR A 103 27.05 1.81 -21.35
C THR A 103 26.40 2.65 -20.27
N LEU A 104 25.70 2.01 -19.36
CA LEU A 104 25.12 2.67 -18.20
C LEU A 104 26.20 2.79 -17.12
N GLU A 105 26.58 4.02 -16.78
CA GLU A 105 27.54 4.27 -15.70
C GLU A 105 26.82 4.62 -14.40
N ILE A 106 27.17 3.89 -13.34
CA ILE A 106 26.70 4.09 -11.98
C ILE A 106 27.93 3.96 -11.08
N PRO A 107 28.57 5.06 -10.66
CA PRO A 107 29.70 5.02 -9.73
C PRO A 107 29.22 4.74 -8.31
N ASP A 108 30.07 4.19 -7.44
CA ASP A 108 29.71 3.93 -6.04
C ASP A 108 29.26 5.21 -5.30
N SER A 109 29.79 6.38 -5.67
CA SER A 109 29.41 7.68 -5.10
C SER A 109 27.97 8.11 -5.42
N ALA A 110 27.32 7.50 -6.42
CA ALA A 110 25.92 7.76 -6.73
C ALA A 110 24.95 6.98 -5.83
N ILE A 111 25.44 5.97 -5.10
CA ILE A 111 24.64 5.08 -4.26
C ILE A 111 24.73 5.54 -2.81
N THR A 112 23.58 5.83 -2.21
CA THR A 112 23.46 6.15 -0.79
C THR A 112 22.58 5.12 -0.10
N LEU A 113 23.18 4.19 0.65
CA LEU A 113 22.46 3.29 1.55
C LEU A 113 21.94 4.06 2.76
N ASN A 114 20.71 3.78 3.19
CA ASN A 114 20.05 4.43 4.31
C ASN A 114 20.07 5.97 4.23
N PRO A 115 19.52 6.56 3.14
CA PRO A 115 19.70 7.99 2.85
C PRO A 115 19.18 8.92 3.94
N THR A 116 18.16 8.50 4.70
CA THR A 116 17.56 9.29 5.79
C THR A 116 18.18 8.97 7.16
N GLY A 117 18.98 7.91 7.26
CA GLY A 117 19.40 7.33 8.53
C GLY A 117 18.35 6.42 9.18
N TYR A 118 17.10 6.41 8.70
CA TYR A 118 16.00 5.67 9.32
C TYR A 118 15.50 4.47 8.51
N CYS A 119 15.92 4.24 7.27
CA CYS A 119 15.60 3.02 6.51
C CYS A 119 16.88 2.27 6.08
N PRO A 120 17.44 1.40 6.94
CA PRO A 120 18.70 0.70 6.65
C PRO A 120 18.58 -0.37 5.55
N LEU A 121 17.35 -0.73 5.14
CA LEU A 121 17.08 -1.64 4.02
C LEU A 121 16.57 -0.90 2.77
N CYS A 122 16.83 0.40 2.71
CA CYS A 122 16.58 1.26 1.56
C CYS A 122 17.88 1.88 1.06
N ALA A 123 17.95 2.18 -0.23
CA ALA A 123 18.99 3.01 -0.81
C ALA A 123 18.38 4.04 -1.77
N SER A 124 19.15 5.08 -2.09
CA SER A 124 18.84 5.99 -3.20
C SER A 124 20.02 5.99 -4.16
N ILE A 125 19.74 5.93 -5.46
CA ILE A 125 20.75 5.97 -6.51
C ILE A 125 20.46 7.16 -7.43
N ASN A 126 21.43 8.07 -7.53
CA ASN A 126 21.38 9.17 -8.50
C ASN A 126 22.02 8.71 -9.82
N ILE A 127 21.23 8.60 -10.88
CA ILE A 127 21.72 8.15 -12.20
C ILE A 127 21.60 9.30 -13.18
N GLU A 128 22.74 9.69 -13.76
CA GLU A 128 22.80 10.65 -14.85
C GLU A 128 23.10 9.90 -16.15
N THR A 129 22.27 10.11 -17.15
CA THR A 129 22.40 9.53 -18.48
C THR A 129 22.60 10.64 -19.50
N GLN A 130 23.26 10.34 -20.62
CA GLN A 130 23.53 11.35 -21.67
C GLN A 130 22.28 11.70 -22.49
N ILE A 131 21.23 10.90 -22.37
CA ILE A 131 20.00 10.95 -23.14
C ILE A 131 18.83 10.61 -22.22
N SER A 132 17.62 11.10 -22.51
CA SER A 132 16.48 10.77 -21.68
C SER A 132 15.99 9.33 -21.89
N GLY A 133 15.53 8.69 -20.83
CA GLY A 133 14.92 7.37 -20.88
C GLY A 133 14.23 7.04 -19.57
N ILE A 134 14.00 5.76 -19.31
CA ILE A 134 13.30 5.25 -18.14
C ILE A 134 14.23 4.32 -17.37
N ILE A 135 14.12 4.30 -16.04
CA ILE A 135 14.81 3.32 -15.21
C ILE A 135 13.85 2.20 -14.80
N HIS A 136 14.33 0.96 -14.94
CA HIS A 136 13.79 -0.23 -14.31
C HIS A 136 14.88 -0.84 -13.44
N PHE A 137 14.53 -1.41 -12.30
CA PHE A 137 15.45 -2.22 -11.54
C PHE A 137 14.81 -3.54 -11.13
N ARG A 138 15.65 -4.54 -10.91
CA ARG A 138 15.30 -5.77 -10.21
C ARG A 138 16.32 -6.08 -9.13
N ILE A 139 15.83 -6.38 -7.92
CA ILE A 139 16.60 -6.95 -6.82
C ILE A 139 16.55 -8.46 -6.99
N ILE A 140 17.72 -9.06 -7.21
CA ILE A 140 17.84 -10.49 -7.43
C ILE A 140 17.44 -11.24 -6.16
N SER A 141 16.52 -12.18 -6.31
CA SER A 141 15.97 -12.93 -5.18
C SER A 141 17.00 -13.84 -4.53
N LYS A 142 17.00 -13.86 -3.19
CA LYS A 142 17.78 -14.80 -2.37
C LYS A 142 17.16 -16.20 -2.31
N ASN A 143 15.85 -16.29 -2.54
CA ASN A 143 15.03 -17.48 -2.29
C ASN A 143 14.29 -17.93 -3.57
N ASN A 144 13.51 -19.00 -3.50
CA ASN A 144 12.70 -19.48 -4.63
C ASN A 144 11.41 -18.66 -4.85
N ILE A 145 11.54 -17.33 -4.85
CA ILE A 145 10.51 -16.36 -5.25
C ILE A 145 11.07 -15.53 -6.41
N ALA A 146 10.20 -14.91 -7.22
CA ALA A 146 10.65 -14.06 -8.31
C ALA A 146 11.46 -12.86 -7.79
N ASP A 147 12.30 -12.29 -8.66
CA ASP A 147 13.00 -11.04 -8.37
C ASP A 147 12.00 -9.94 -8.02
N PHE A 148 12.41 -9.04 -7.12
CA PHE A 148 11.58 -7.89 -6.80
C PHE A 148 11.96 -6.72 -7.70
N GLU A 149 11.03 -6.25 -8.52
CA GLU A 149 11.32 -5.27 -9.56
C GLU A 149 10.33 -4.11 -9.58
N HIS A 150 10.78 -2.97 -10.11
CA HIS A 150 9.93 -1.80 -10.34
C HIS A 150 10.45 -1.00 -11.55
N GLN A 151 9.52 -0.45 -12.33
CA GLN A 151 9.79 0.44 -13.45
C GLN A 151 9.20 1.82 -13.16
N PHE A 152 10.03 2.84 -13.24
CA PHE A 152 9.59 4.22 -13.09
C PHE A 152 8.91 4.72 -14.37
N SER A 153 8.07 5.75 -14.26
CA SER A 153 7.38 6.34 -15.42
C SER A 153 8.11 7.54 -16.04
N ASP A 154 9.03 8.16 -15.30
CA ASP A 154 9.64 9.42 -15.69
C ASP A 154 10.66 9.23 -16.82
N VAL A 155 10.41 9.92 -17.94
CA VAL A 155 11.34 10.02 -19.05
C VAL A 155 12.27 11.21 -18.84
N THR A 156 13.48 10.96 -18.35
CA THR A 156 14.44 12.01 -17.99
C THR A 156 15.87 11.53 -18.22
N ALA A 157 16.82 12.45 -18.20
CA ALA A 157 18.25 12.14 -18.18
C ALA A 157 18.82 12.09 -16.75
N ASN A 158 18.13 12.69 -15.78
CA ASN A 158 18.54 12.72 -14.37
C ASN A 158 17.51 11.95 -13.55
N HIS A 159 17.91 10.82 -12.98
CA HIS A 159 17.04 9.93 -12.23
C HIS A 159 17.42 9.90 -10.76
N GLN A 160 16.42 10.03 -9.90
CA GLN A 160 16.53 9.70 -8.48
C GLN A 160 15.79 8.38 -8.27
N VAL A 161 16.55 7.32 -8.00
CA VAL A 161 16.02 5.95 -7.99
C VAL A 161 15.99 5.45 -6.54
N PRO A 162 14.85 5.55 -5.84
CA PRO A 162 14.67 4.87 -4.56
C PRO A 162 14.71 3.36 -4.78
N ILE A 163 15.61 2.68 -4.09
CA ILE A 163 15.68 1.21 -4.02
C ILE A 163 15.14 0.79 -2.65
N LEU A 164 13.97 0.16 -2.65
CA LEU A 164 13.30 -0.38 -1.48
C LEU A 164 13.38 -1.91 -1.51
N GLY A 165 13.22 -2.57 -0.36
CA GLY A 165 13.10 -4.03 -0.36
C GLY A 165 14.44 -4.76 -0.33
N LEU A 166 15.53 -4.15 0.12
CA LEU A 166 16.81 -4.86 0.26
C LEU A 166 16.69 -5.95 1.35
N TYR A 167 17.32 -7.10 1.12
CA TYR A 167 17.47 -8.13 2.14
C TYR A 167 18.39 -7.65 3.26
N ASN A 168 18.06 -8.02 4.50
CA ASN A 168 18.86 -7.75 5.70
C ASN A 168 20.14 -8.61 5.73
N ASN A 169 21.26 -8.04 6.22
CA ASN A 169 22.56 -8.73 6.33
C ASN A 169 22.98 -9.49 5.06
N TYR A 170 22.86 -8.84 3.90
CA TYR A 170 23.01 -9.52 2.61
C TYR A 170 23.69 -8.63 1.56
N PRO A 171 24.56 -9.20 0.68
CA PRO A 171 25.06 -8.50 -0.50
C PRO A 171 23.97 -8.51 -1.59
N ASN A 172 23.10 -7.51 -1.58
CA ASN A 172 22.00 -7.41 -2.54
C ASN A 172 22.55 -7.10 -3.93
N GLU A 173 22.32 -7.99 -4.89
CA GLU A 173 22.57 -7.73 -6.31
C GLU A 173 21.34 -7.08 -6.93
N ILE A 174 21.54 -5.92 -7.55
CA ILE A 174 20.47 -5.13 -8.15
C ILE A 174 20.86 -4.88 -9.60
N GLU A 175 20.07 -5.39 -10.53
CA GLU A 175 20.24 -5.05 -11.93
C GLU A 175 19.39 -3.85 -12.27
N ILE A 176 20.04 -2.81 -12.76
CA ILE A 176 19.43 -1.56 -13.18
C ILE A 176 19.47 -1.54 -14.70
N SER A 177 18.31 -1.42 -15.32
CA SER A 177 18.12 -1.34 -16.77
C SER A 177 17.66 0.07 -17.13
N PHE A 178 18.39 0.69 -18.07
CA PHE A 178 17.98 1.94 -18.70
C PHE A 178 17.22 1.62 -19.97
N LEU A 179 15.97 2.05 -20.04
CA LEU A 179 15.03 1.75 -21.12
C LEU A 179 14.78 2.99 -21.98
N ASN A 180 14.35 2.78 -23.23
CA ASN A 180 13.72 3.83 -24.02
C ASN A 180 12.23 3.98 -23.65
N ASN A 181 11.54 4.95 -24.27
CA ASN A 181 10.12 5.22 -24.00
C ASN A 181 9.16 4.08 -24.42
N HIS A 182 9.65 3.10 -25.16
CA HIS A 182 8.89 1.95 -25.63
C HIS A 182 9.16 0.68 -24.77
N GLY A 183 9.98 0.80 -23.72
CA GLY A 183 10.34 -0.31 -22.83
C GLY A 183 11.51 -1.18 -23.32
N ASN A 184 12.16 -0.83 -24.44
CA ASN A 184 13.33 -1.57 -24.90
C ASN A 184 14.55 -1.19 -24.07
N VAL A 185 15.33 -2.19 -23.65
CA VAL A 185 16.56 -2.01 -22.87
C VAL A 185 17.66 -1.40 -23.75
N ARG A 186 18.23 -0.27 -23.31
CA ARG A 186 19.39 0.39 -23.92
C ARG A 186 20.71 -0.10 -23.33
N ALA A 187 20.74 -0.25 -22.01
CA ALA A 187 21.87 -0.79 -21.28
C ALA A 187 21.41 -1.26 -19.90
N SER A 188 22.16 -2.20 -19.31
CA SER A 188 21.95 -2.64 -17.94
C SER A 188 23.27 -2.69 -17.19
N LYS A 189 23.20 -2.48 -15.87
CA LYS A 189 24.35 -2.60 -14.96
C LYS A 189 23.88 -3.27 -13.67
N ILE A 190 24.67 -4.23 -13.18
CA ILE A 190 24.46 -4.80 -11.85
C ILE A 190 25.29 -3.99 -10.85
N VAL A 191 24.65 -3.58 -9.76
CA VAL A 191 25.29 -2.97 -8.59
C VAL A 191 25.05 -3.87 -7.38
N THR A 192 26.02 -3.89 -6.46
CA THR A 192 25.89 -4.64 -5.21
C THR A 192 25.78 -3.69 -4.04
N ILE A 193 24.71 -3.81 -3.25
CA ILE A 193 24.50 -3.04 -2.02
C ILE A 193 24.52 -3.99 -0.83
N VAL A 194 25.53 -3.85 0.02
CA VAL A 194 25.68 -4.68 1.21
C VAL A 194 24.97 -4.03 2.39
N THR A 195 23.95 -4.70 2.92
CA THR A 195 23.27 -4.32 4.16
C THR A 195 23.93 -5.02 5.35
N THR A 196 23.82 -4.40 6.53
CA THR A 196 24.20 -5.03 7.80
C THR A 196 23.01 -5.68 8.46
N ASP A 197 23.26 -6.48 9.49
CA ASP A 197 22.19 -7.01 10.33
C ASP A 197 21.50 -5.88 11.12
N ASN A 198 20.18 -6.00 11.25
CA ASN A 198 19.30 -5.07 11.96
C ASN A 198 18.48 -5.88 12.96
N GLU A 199 18.20 -5.34 14.15
CA GLU A 199 17.31 -5.97 15.11
C GLU A 199 15.88 -6.04 14.53
N HIS A 200 15.28 -7.23 14.53
CA HIS A 200 13.97 -7.48 13.96
C HIS A 200 13.28 -8.67 14.61
N ASN A 201 11.96 -8.76 14.41
CA ASN A 201 11.19 -9.92 14.85
C ASN A 201 11.47 -11.14 13.98
N ASN A 202 11.25 -12.33 14.54
CA ASN A 202 11.37 -13.57 13.79
C ASN A 202 10.05 -13.86 13.04
N ALA A 203 10.11 -13.90 11.71
CA ALA A 203 8.99 -14.32 10.87
C ALA A 203 9.19 -15.76 10.38
N SER A 204 8.20 -16.61 10.64
CA SER A 204 8.17 -17.99 10.17
C SER A 204 6.96 -18.22 9.27
N VAL A 205 7.20 -18.64 8.03
CA VAL A 205 6.15 -18.92 7.06
C VAL A 205 5.86 -20.42 7.05
N SER A 206 4.62 -20.80 7.34
CA SER A 206 4.18 -22.19 7.40
C SER A 206 3.43 -22.62 6.13
N LEU A 207 2.83 -21.68 5.40
CA LEU A 207 2.12 -21.95 4.15
C LEU A 207 2.28 -20.81 3.15
N VAL A 208 2.55 -21.17 1.90
CA VAL A 208 2.45 -20.29 0.72
C VAL A 208 1.74 -21.05 -0.39
N ASN A 209 0.56 -20.57 -0.79
CA ASN A 209 -0.27 -21.19 -1.84
C ASN A 209 -0.82 -20.11 -2.80
N TYR A 210 0.03 -19.17 -3.20
CA TYR A 210 -0.28 -18.22 -4.26
C TYR A 210 -0.16 -18.87 -5.64
N PRO A 211 -0.95 -18.43 -6.64
CA PRO A 211 -0.86 -18.95 -8.00
C PRO A 211 0.41 -18.51 -8.75
N ASP A 212 1.13 -17.52 -8.22
CA ASP A 212 2.34 -16.93 -8.76
C ASP A 212 3.42 -16.82 -7.68
N ASN A 213 4.66 -16.54 -8.10
CA ASN A 213 5.80 -16.35 -7.21
C ASN A 213 6.20 -14.86 -7.04
N ILE A 214 5.30 -13.93 -7.37
CA ILE A 214 5.58 -12.49 -7.26
C ILE A 214 5.78 -12.13 -5.78
N PRO A 215 6.81 -11.34 -5.41
CA PRO A 215 7.02 -10.89 -4.03
C PRO A 215 5.81 -10.13 -3.48
N ARG A 216 5.44 -10.44 -2.24
CA ARG A 216 4.40 -9.76 -1.45
C ARG A 216 5.01 -9.36 -0.12
N PHE A 217 4.61 -8.20 0.41
CA PHE A 217 5.18 -7.66 1.64
C PHE A 217 4.11 -7.50 2.71
N PHE A 218 4.46 -7.90 3.93
CA PHE A 218 3.60 -7.90 5.10
C PHE A 218 4.17 -6.95 6.14
N PHE A 219 3.57 -5.76 6.23
CA PHE A 219 3.96 -4.69 7.13
C PHE A 219 3.36 -4.93 8.51
N LEU A 220 4.25 -5.08 9.48
CA LEU A 220 3.92 -5.02 10.89
C LEU A 220 3.73 -3.55 11.26
N SER A 221 2.75 -3.27 12.11
CA SER A 221 2.52 -1.93 12.65
C SER A 221 3.75 -1.35 13.37
N THR A 222 4.72 -2.19 13.75
CA THR A 222 6.00 -1.84 14.42
C THR A 222 7.14 -1.54 13.43
N PHE A 223 6.79 -1.11 12.21
CA PHE A 223 7.73 -0.61 11.20
C PHE A 223 8.69 -1.65 10.62
N GLN A 224 8.26 -2.90 10.49
CA GLN A 224 9.00 -3.96 9.81
C GLN A 224 8.14 -4.54 8.70
N ALA A 225 8.72 -4.89 7.55
CA ALA A 225 8.03 -5.62 6.51
C ALA A 225 8.79 -6.88 6.11
N PHE A 226 8.08 -8.00 6.07
CA PHE A 226 8.61 -9.29 5.65
C PHE A 226 8.04 -9.69 4.31
N ASP A 227 8.80 -10.44 3.50
CA ASP A 227 8.24 -11.07 2.31
C ASP A 227 7.57 -12.42 2.61
N GLN A 228 6.96 -13.01 1.58
CA GLN A 228 6.32 -14.32 1.64
C GLN A 228 7.27 -15.51 1.92
N SER A 229 8.58 -15.28 2.02
CA SER A 229 9.55 -16.28 2.49
C SER A 229 9.96 -16.06 3.96
N GLY A 230 9.45 -15.01 4.61
CA GLY A 230 9.81 -14.63 5.98
C GLY A 230 11.10 -13.81 6.08
N GLU A 231 11.64 -13.30 4.97
CA GLU A 231 12.82 -12.44 4.99
C GLU A 231 12.42 -11.00 5.31
N LEU A 232 13.21 -10.29 6.13
CA LEU A 232 13.04 -8.86 6.39
C LEU A 232 13.45 -8.06 5.14
N ARG A 233 12.53 -7.23 4.62
CA ARG A 233 12.71 -6.46 3.37
C ARG A 233 12.60 -4.95 3.56
N TRP A 234 12.02 -4.50 4.65
CA TRP A 234 11.94 -3.08 4.98
C TRP A 234 11.89 -2.90 6.49
N ILE A 235 12.52 -1.85 6.98
CA ILE A 235 12.45 -1.46 8.38
C ILE A 235 12.62 0.06 8.51
N TYR A 236 11.83 0.68 9.38
CA TYR A 236 11.97 2.09 9.73
C TYR A 236 12.35 2.24 11.21
N THR A 237 13.47 2.92 11.48
CA THR A 237 14.17 2.89 12.77
C THR A 237 14.14 4.22 13.52
N ASN A 238 13.26 5.15 13.15
CA ASN A 238 13.14 6.41 13.87
C ASN A 238 12.60 6.15 15.30
N PRO A 239 13.36 6.50 16.35
CA PRO A 239 12.99 6.21 17.74
C PRO A 239 11.77 6.99 18.24
N LEU A 240 11.33 8.02 17.51
CA LEU A 240 10.13 8.79 17.84
C LEU A 240 8.85 8.17 17.25
N ALA A 241 8.97 7.22 16.32
CA ALA A 241 7.84 6.62 15.65
C ALA A 241 7.06 5.68 16.60
N GLY A 242 5.74 5.64 16.44
CA GLY A 242 4.86 4.77 17.23
C GLY A 242 4.42 3.53 16.48
N ARG A 243 3.35 3.65 15.69
CA ARG A 243 2.82 2.62 14.81
C ARG A 243 2.57 3.15 13.40
N ILE A 244 2.52 2.24 12.43
CA ILE A 244 1.91 2.48 11.12
C ILE A 244 0.38 2.41 11.28
N TYR A 245 -0.32 3.43 10.80
CA TYR A 245 -1.78 3.41 10.68
C TYR A 245 -2.20 2.72 9.39
N ARG A 246 -1.80 3.30 8.25
CA ARG A 246 -2.16 2.85 6.90
C ARG A 246 -1.11 3.27 5.87
N GLN A 247 -1.06 2.57 4.75
CA GLN A 247 -0.44 3.08 3.52
C GLN A 247 -1.48 3.90 2.74
N LEU A 248 -1.08 5.08 2.28
CA LEU A 248 -1.88 6.00 1.47
C LEU A 248 -1.81 5.61 -0.02
N ASP A 249 -2.65 6.24 -0.84
CA ASP A 249 -2.73 5.92 -2.28
C ASP A 249 -1.48 6.28 -3.09
N ASN A 250 -0.61 7.12 -2.53
CA ASN A 250 0.67 7.55 -3.10
C ASN A 250 1.87 6.80 -2.49
N ASP A 251 1.67 5.59 -1.97
CA ASP A 251 2.66 4.73 -1.30
C ASP A 251 3.23 5.24 0.03
N HIS A 252 2.93 6.47 0.40
CA HIS A 252 3.36 7.03 1.68
C HIS A 252 2.70 6.29 2.84
N LEU A 253 3.39 6.25 3.97
CA LEU A 253 2.85 5.73 5.20
C LEU A 253 2.33 6.86 6.07
N LEU A 254 1.12 6.67 6.59
CA LEU A 254 0.57 7.48 7.66
C LEU A 254 0.92 6.81 8.99
N ILE A 255 1.68 7.51 9.84
CA ILE A 255 2.30 6.94 11.03
C ILE A 255 2.11 7.83 12.25
N ASP A 256 2.30 7.25 13.42
CA ASP A 256 2.46 7.97 14.68
C ASP A 256 3.69 8.88 14.69
N GLY A 257 3.49 10.10 15.19
CA GLY A 257 4.57 11.02 15.53
C GLY A 257 5.00 10.92 17.00
N THR A 258 5.30 12.06 17.62
CA THR A 258 5.94 12.10 18.95
C THR A 258 5.11 11.45 20.05
N ARG A 259 5.78 10.70 20.93
CA ARG A 259 5.18 10.06 22.12
C ARG A 259 4.44 11.06 23.00
N GLY A 260 3.19 10.74 23.31
CA GLY A 260 2.35 11.40 24.29
C GLY A 260 2.22 10.59 25.58
N TYR A 261 1.06 10.68 26.22
CA TYR A 261 0.71 9.91 27.41
C TYR A 261 0.61 8.41 27.08
N ILE A 262 1.36 7.58 27.81
CA ILE A 262 1.43 6.12 27.63
C ILE A 262 1.74 5.72 26.17
N TYR A 263 0.72 5.32 25.41
CA TYR A 263 0.80 4.86 24.01
C TYR A 263 0.16 5.85 23.02
N HIS A 264 -0.50 6.91 23.50
CA HIS A 264 -0.99 8.00 22.66
C HIS A 264 0.17 8.76 22.02
N ARG A 265 -0.12 9.50 20.96
CA ARG A 265 0.84 10.36 20.25
C ARG A 265 0.28 11.75 20.02
N ARG A 266 1.15 12.74 19.95
CA ARG A 266 0.73 14.14 19.77
C ARG A 266 0.47 14.51 18.32
N GLU A 267 0.98 13.71 17.40
CA GLU A 267 1.07 14.05 15.99
C GLU A 267 0.83 12.82 15.13
N LEU A 268 0.36 13.09 13.93
CA LEU A 268 0.32 12.20 12.79
C LEU A 268 1.40 12.63 11.81
N LEU A 269 2.19 11.70 11.27
CA LEU A 269 3.20 11.98 10.25
C LEU A 269 2.85 11.26 8.95
N GLU A 270 3.12 11.90 7.82
CA GLU A 270 3.17 11.26 6.51
C GLU A 270 4.65 11.10 6.14
N ILE A 271 5.09 9.87 5.88
CA ILE A 271 6.45 9.55 5.44
C ILE A 271 6.44 8.85 4.09
N ASP A 272 7.47 9.05 3.28
CA ASP A 272 7.70 8.16 2.14
C ASP A 272 8.38 6.85 2.58
N MET A 273 8.53 5.90 1.65
CA MET A 273 9.11 4.59 1.94
C MET A 273 10.63 4.61 2.16
N LEU A 274 11.32 5.71 1.85
CA LEU A 274 12.72 5.95 2.26
C LEU A 274 12.83 6.47 3.71
N GLY A 275 11.71 6.84 4.31
CA GLY A 275 11.63 7.39 5.66
C GLY A 275 11.75 8.91 5.74
N ASN A 276 11.59 9.63 4.61
CA ASN A 276 11.53 11.09 4.63
C ASN A 276 10.19 11.54 5.20
N GLU A 277 10.20 12.54 6.08
CA GLU A 277 8.98 13.19 6.55
C GLU A 277 8.45 14.15 5.48
N ILE A 278 7.23 13.86 5.02
CA ILE A 278 6.52 14.64 4.00
C ILE A 278 5.53 15.61 4.66
N GLY A 279 4.94 15.21 5.78
CA GLY A 279 3.96 16.01 6.50
C GLY A 279 3.89 15.68 7.99
N ARG A 280 3.48 16.68 8.77
CA ARG A 280 3.30 16.59 10.22
C ARG A 280 2.06 17.35 10.64
N TYR A 281 1.20 16.68 11.40
CA TYR A 281 -0.12 17.17 11.77
C TYR A 281 -0.32 17.01 13.28
N THR A 282 -0.48 18.12 14.00
CA THR A 282 -0.79 18.08 15.43
C THR A 282 -2.21 17.60 15.63
N VAL A 283 -2.39 16.63 16.53
CA VAL A 283 -3.69 16.07 16.89
C VAL A 283 -4.09 16.63 18.26
N PRO A 284 -5.21 17.38 18.37
CA PRO A 284 -5.71 17.84 19.66
C PRO A 284 -5.96 16.66 20.59
N ASN A 285 -5.58 16.82 21.85
CA ASN A 285 -5.76 15.80 22.89
C ASN A 285 -5.19 14.42 22.51
N GLN A 286 -4.19 14.38 21.63
CA GLN A 286 -3.42 13.19 21.26
C GLN A 286 -4.21 12.12 20.47
N THR A 287 -3.55 11.52 19.48
CA THR A 287 -4.07 10.41 18.67
C THR A 287 -3.83 9.06 19.34
N HIS A 288 -4.67 8.09 19.00
CA HIS A 288 -4.54 6.68 19.34
C HIS A 288 -5.08 5.81 18.21
N HIS A 289 -4.88 4.50 18.32
CA HIS A 289 -5.44 3.39 17.54
C HIS A 289 -5.57 3.49 16.00
N ASP A 290 -6.26 4.48 15.44
CA ASP A 290 -6.54 4.55 14.01
C ASP A 290 -6.58 5.98 13.42
N ALA A 291 -6.16 6.08 12.16
CA ALA A 291 -6.28 7.27 11.33
C ALA A 291 -6.46 6.85 9.86
N ILE A 292 -7.36 7.52 9.15
CA ILE A 292 -7.67 7.23 7.74
C ILE A 292 -7.61 8.49 6.89
N GLN A 293 -7.31 8.33 5.61
CA GLN A 293 -7.42 9.40 4.63
C GLN A 293 -8.81 9.37 3.97
N LEU A 294 -9.45 10.53 3.90
CA LEU A 294 -10.70 10.76 3.17
C LEU A 294 -10.44 10.96 1.68
N PRO A 295 -11.46 10.78 0.80
CA PRO A 295 -11.32 11.04 -0.65
C PRO A 295 -10.88 12.47 -1.01
N ASN A 296 -11.14 13.45 -0.13
CA ASN A 296 -10.69 14.83 -0.31
C ASN A 296 -9.22 15.07 0.12
N GLY A 297 -8.54 14.02 0.60
CA GLY A 297 -7.16 14.04 1.06
C GLY A 297 -6.96 14.37 2.55
N ASN A 298 -8.00 14.82 3.26
CA ASN A 298 -7.95 15.09 4.70
C ASN A 298 -7.86 13.80 5.51
N PHE A 299 -7.55 13.93 6.81
CA PHE A 299 -7.44 12.79 7.70
C PHE A 299 -8.57 12.77 8.73
N LEU A 300 -9.24 11.63 8.91
CA LEU A 300 -9.99 11.35 10.13
C LEU A 300 -9.07 10.63 11.11
N VAL A 301 -9.03 11.11 12.35
CA VAL A 301 -8.08 10.63 13.36
C VAL A 301 -8.81 10.35 14.66
N ALA A 302 -8.57 9.19 15.26
CA ALA A 302 -9.08 8.86 16.59
C ALA A 302 -8.30 9.65 17.65
N SER A 303 -9.01 10.43 18.45
CA SER A 303 -8.44 11.30 19.48
C SER A 303 -9.22 11.19 20.79
N ASN A 304 -9.00 12.12 21.72
CA ASN A 304 -9.68 12.16 23.01
C ASN A 304 -10.49 13.45 23.16
N SER A 305 -11.63 13.39 23.85
CA SER A 305 -12.44 14.57 24.17
C SER A 305 -11.72 15.45 25.21
N THR A 306 -10.89 14.83 26.04
CA THR A 306 -10.02 15.48 27.04
C THR A 306 -8.57 15.04 26.86
N ASP A 307 -7.60 15.94 27.07
CA ASP A 307 -6.17 15.61 26.94
C ASP A 307 -5.74 14.58 28.00
N PRO A 308 -5.32 13.36 27.61
CA PRO A 308 -4.96 12.34 28.57
C PRO A 308 -3.62 12.71 29.21
N VAL A 309 -3.65 13.06 30.50
CA VAL A 309 -2.47 13.38 31.31
C VAL A 309 -2.29 12.43 32.49
N ASN A 310 -3.36 11.76 32.91
CA ASN A 310 -3.38 10.78 34.00
C ASN A 310 -4.61 9.86 33.92
N GLY A 311 -4.41 8.57 33.66
CA GLY A 311 -5.48 7.57 33.50
C GLY A 311 -6.22 7.15 34.78
N ASN A 312 -6.29 8.04 35.77
CA ASN A 312 -7.10 7.89 36.99
C ASN A 312 -7.80 9.21 37.37
N ASP A 313 -7.75 10.24 36.52
CA ASP A 313 -8.49 11.49 36.76
C ASP A 313 -9.99 11.35 36.43
N GLY A 314 -10.39 10.26 35.78
CA GLY A 314 -11.76 9.94 35.43
C GLY A 314 -12.28 10.74 34.23
N LEU A 315 -11.41 11.44 33.52
CA LEU A 315 -11.76 12.20 32.32
C LEU A 315 -11.86 11.25 31.12
N PRO A 316 -12.87 11.40 30.24
CA PRO A 316 -13.05 10.48 29.13
C PRO A 316 -11.84 10.39 28.19
N GLU A 317 -11.50 9.17 27.81
CA GLU A 317 -10.42 8.82 26.88
C GLU A 317 -11.00 7.96 25.72
N GLU A 318 -10.34 8.02 24.57
CA GLU A 318 -10.59 7.21 23.39
C GLU A 318 -12.04 7.26 22.85
N ASP A 319 -12.59 8.47 22.83
CA ASP A 319 -14.02 8.74 22.65
C ASP A 319 -14.31 9.87 21.64
N TYR A 320 -13.30 10.30 20.88
CA TYR A 320 -13.38 11.48 20.02
C TYR A 320 -12.75 11.25 18.66
N ILE A 321 -13.26 11.95 17.65
CA ILE A 321 -12.73 11.89 16.29
C ILE A 321 -12.52 13.32 15.80
N VAL A 322 -11.42 13.60 15.11
CA VAL A 322 -11.16 14.89 14.46
C VAL A 322 -10.90 14.70 12.96
N GLU A 323 -11.37 15.64 12.16
CA GLU A 323 -10.96 15.79 10.76
C GLU A 323 -9.88 16.87 10.66
N ILE A 324 -8.72 16.51 10.10
CA ILE A 324 -7.57 17.40 9.92
C ILE A 324 -7.34 17.64 8.43
N SER A 325 -7.24 18.91 8.04
CA SER A 325 -6.89 19.28 6.66
C SER A 325 -5.45 18.90 6.33
N LYS A 326 -5.24 18.10 5.27
CA LYS A 326 -3.88 17.72 4.81
C LYS A 326 -3.05 18.92 4.36
N GLN A 327 -3.70 19.96 3.82
CA GLN A 327 -3.02 21.15 3.30
C GLN A 327 -2.61 22.14 4.39
N THR A 328 -3.44 22.31 5.43
CA THR A 328 -3.22 23.35 6.47
C THR A 328 -2.79 22.80 7.82
N GLY A 329 -3.03 21.51 8.07
CA GLY A 329 -2.85 20.87 9.37
C GLY A 329 -3.83 21.33 10.45
N LEU A 330 -4.86 22.10 10.09
CA LEU A 330 -5.88 22.56 11.02
C LEU A 330 -7.01 21.53 11.13
N VAL A 331 -7.58 21.44 12.34
CA VAL A 331 -8.82 20.71 12.60
C VAL A 331 -9.97 21.49 11.97
N ILE A 332 -10.75 20.82 11.13
CA ILE A 332 -11.88 21.41 10.42
C ILE A 332 -13.23 20.89 10.90
N SER A 333 -13.27 19.74 11.57
CA SER A 333 -14.47 19.16 12.17
C SER A 333 -14.09 18.19 13.29
N SER A 334 -15.05 17.90 14.18
CA SER A 334 -14.88 16.90 15.22
C SER A 334 -16.19 16.25 15.63
N TRP A 335 -16.10 15.04 16.18
CA TRP A 335 -17.22 14.23 16.63
C TRP A 335 -16.96 13.69 18.03
N ASP A 336 -17.87 14.00 18.93
CA ASP A 336 -17.85 13.59 20.32
C ASP A 336 -18.74 12.37 20.54
N LEU A 337 -18.16 11.20 20.82
CA LEU A 337 -18.96 9.99 21.01
C LEU A 337 -19.85 10.08 22.25
N ASN A 338 -19.51 10.90 23.25
CA ASN A 338 -20.36 11.14 24.42
C ASN A 338 -21.72 11.75 24.05
N ASN A 339 -21.83 12.36 22.87
CA ASN A 339 -23.06 12.96 22.36
C ASN A 339 -23.75 12.13 21.26
N ILE A 340 -23.12 11.03 20.81
CA ILE A 340 -23.61 10.20 19.69
C ILE A 340 -24.17 8.86 20.19
N VAL A 341 -23.57 8.28 21.22
CA VAL A 341 -23.95 6.98 21.80
C VAL A 341 -23.88 7.04 23.31
N ASP A 342 -24.53 6.11 24.01
CA ASP A 342 -24.63 6.11 25.48
C ASP A 342 -23.28 5.82 26.18
N PRO A 343 -22.65 6.79 26.86
CA PRO A 343 -21.41 6.55 27.60
C PRO A 343 -21.64 5.79 28.92
N THR A 344 -22.89 5.67 29.36
CA THR A 344 -23.28 5.04 30.64
C THR A 344 -23.71 3.59 30.48
N ARG A 345 -23.76 3.09 29.23
CA ARG A 345 -24.08 1.69 28.96
C ARG A 345 -23.04 0.77 29.62
N GLN A 346 -23.53 -0.34 30.16
CA GLN A 346 -22.68 -1.35 30.79
C GLN A 346 -21.57 -1.82 29.83
N MET A 347 -20.32 -1.58 30.25
CA MET A 347 -19.13 -2.01 29.53
C MET A 347 -18.95 -3.52 29.55
N LEU A 348 -18.12 -4.01 28.63
CA LEU A 348 -17.60 -5.37 28.60
C LEU A 348 -16.99 -5.76 29.96
N GLN A 349 -17.17 -7.04 30.33
CA GLN A 349 -16.63 -7.57 31.58
C GLN A 349 -15.10 -7.37 31.68
N GLY A 350 -14.61 -7.08 32.88
CA GLY A 350 -13.19 -6.93 33.17
C GLY A 350 -12.62 -5.54 32.89
N ILE A 351 -13.44 -4.61 32.37
CA ILE A 351 -13.08 -3.20 32.27
C ILE A 351 -13.39 -2.49 33.59
N SER A 352 -12.38 -1.87 34.20
CA SER A 352 -12.48 -1.17 35.49
C SER A 352 -12.28 0.35 35.39
N ARG A 353 -11.97 0.84 34.19
CA ARG A 353 -11.67 2.24 33.87
C ARG A 353 -12.90 2.88 33.24
N ASN A 354 -13.57 3.77 33.97
CA ASN A 354 -14.78 4.46 33.48
C ASN A 354 -14.46 5.60 32.50
N ASP A 355 -13.23 6.11 32.57
CA ASP A 355 -12.65 7.05 31.61
C ASP A 355 -12.53 6.44 30.21
N ASP A 356 -12.15 5.16 30.12
CA ASP A 356 -12.01 4.41 28.87
C ASP A 356 -13.32 3.68 28.49
N TRP A 357 -14.45 4.39 28.46
CA TRP A 357 -15.76 3.74 28.28
C TRP A 357 -16.03 3.24 26.86
N ALA A 358 -15.51 3.96 25.85
CA ALA A 358 -15.71 3.67 24.44
C ALA A 358 -14.61 2.76 23.90
N HIS A 359 -13.35 3.17 24.10
CA HIS A 359 -12.16 2.53 23.56
C HIS A 359 -12.26 2.39 22.04
N LEU A 360 -12.37 3.55 21.36
CA LEU A 360 -12.42 3.66 19.91
C LEU A 360 -11.14 3.08 19.30
N ASN A 361 -11.27 2.01 18.52
CA ASN A 361 -10.11 1.31 17.98
C ASN A 361 -10.04 1.19 16.45
N SER A 362 -11.06 1.65 15.73
CA SER A 362 -11.01 1.81 14.28
C SER A 362 -11.99 2.84 13.76
N ILE A 363 -11.64 3.48 12.64
CA ILE A 363 -12.46 4.45 11.91
C ILE A 363 -12.55 4.00 10.45
N GLU A 364 -13.76 4.06 9.89
CA GLU A 364 -14.01 3.93 8.46
C GLU A 364 -14.93 5.05 7.98
N TYR A 365 -14.78 5.43 6.72
CA TYR A 365 -15.63 6.41 6.06
C TYR A 365 -16.48 5.73 5.00
N ASP A 366 -17.80 5.94 5.05
CA ASP A 366 -18.72 5.49 4.02
C ASP A 366 -19.05 6.66 3.08
N PRO A 367 -18.46 6.70 1.86
CA PRO A 367 -18.71 7.76 0.90
C PRO A 367 -20.11 7.68 0.27
N SER A 368 -20.84 6.56 0.42
CA SER A 368 -22.13 6.37 -0.22
C SER A 368 -23.23 7.26 0.38
N ASP A 369 -23.10 7.61 1.66
CA ASP A 369 -24.07 8.40 2.40
C ASP A 369 -23.45 9.38 3.41
N ASP A 370 -22.18 9.73 3.21
CA ASP A 370 -21.36 10.63 4.03
C ASP A 370 -21.42 10.30 5.53
N SER A 371 -21.01 9.07 5.88
CA SER A 371 -21.05 8.58 7.26
C SER A 371 -19.68 8.16 7.77
N ILE A 372 -19.57 8.14 9.10
CA ILE A 372 -18.43 7.56 9.81
C ILE A 372 -18.89 6.27 10.50
N ILE A 373 -18.08 5.23 10.38
CA ILE A 373 -18.25 3.96 11.06
C ILE A 373 -17.10 3.80 12.06
N VAL A 374 -17.42 3.43 13.30
CA VAL A 374 -16.40 3.23 14.34
C VAL A 374 -16.62 1.98 15.16
N SER A 375 -15.51 1.37 15.58
CA SER A 375 -15.50 0.23 16.50
C SER A 375 -15.19 0.66 17.92
N LEU A 376 -16.11 0.34 18.84
CA LEU A 376 -16.04 0.68 20.26
C LEU A 376 -15.81 -0.61 21.06
N ARG A 377 -14.56 -0.87 21.42
CA ARG A 377 -14.15 -2.15 22.03
C ARG A 377 -14.88 -2.41 23.34
N ASN A 378 -14.91 -1.41 24.22
CA ASN A 378 -15.42 -1.60 25.58
C ASN A 378 -16.96 -1.61 25.62
N GLN A 379 -17.61 -1.18 24.54
CA GLN A 379 -19.05 -1.36 24.32
C GLN A 379 -19.39 -2.65 23.57
N SER A 380 -18.40 -3.38 23.05
CA SER A 380 -18.62 -4.54 22.16
C SER A 380 -19.60 -4.20 21.02
N ALA A 381 -19.41 -3.01 20.44
CA ALA A 381 -20.31 -2.47 19.43
C ALA A 381 -19.55 -1.76 18.31
N VAL A 382 -20.09 -1.88 17.09
CA VAL A 382 -19.69 -1.06 15.94
C VAL A 382 -20.88 -0.18 15.58
N ILE A 383 -20.65 1.12 15.39
CA ILE A 383 -21.72 2.08 15.10
C ILE A 383 -21.45 2.82 13.80
N LYS A 384 -22.52 3.21 13.10
CA LYS A 384 -22.49 4.16 11.98
C LYS A 384 -23.29 5.40 12.34
N PHE A 385 -22.74 6.57 12.05
CA PHE A 385 -23.45 7.83 12.21
C PHE A 385 -23.16 8.78 11.05
N ASP A 386 -24.12 9.65 10.76
CA ASP A 386 -24.03 10.67 9.73
C ASP A 386 -22.92 11.68 10.06
N LYS A 387 -22.00 11.93 9.13
CA LYS A 387 -20.84 12.81 9.35
C LYS A 387 -21.23 14.26 9.61
N THR A 388 -22.33 14.73 9.02
CA THR A 388 -22.74 16.14 9.12
C THR A 388 -23.59 16.41 10.36
N THR A 389 -24.55 15.52 10.65
CA THR A 389 -25.55 15.71 11.69
C THR A 389 -25.25 14.96 12.99
N SER A 390 -24.26 14.06 12.96
CA SER A 390 -23.94 13.13 14.05
C SER A 390 -25.10 12.20 14.43
N ALA A 391 -26.11 12.07 13.56
CA ALA A 391 -27.25 11.20 13.79
C ALA A 391 -26.84 9.73 13.68
N LEU A 392 -27.07 8.96 14.74
CA LEU A 392 -26.82 7.52 14.77
C LEU A 392 -27.74 6.81 13.76
N LYS A 393 -27.14 6.00 12.88
CA LYS A 393 -27.84 5.25 11.83
C LYS A 393 -28.10 3.81 12.27
N TRP A 394 -27.06 3.11 12.70
CA TRP A 394 -27.18 1.75 13.21
C TRP A 394 -26.09 1.37 14.22
N ILE A 395 -26.36 0.29 14.94
CA ILE A 395 -25.48 -0.36 15.92
C ILE A 395 -25.42 -1.86 15.62
N ILE A 396 -24.21 -2.38 15.40
CA ILE A 396 -23.89 -3.81 15.44
C ILE A 396 -23.45 -4.15 16.86
N GLY A 397 -24.11 -5.11 17.50
CA GLY A 397 -23.74 -5.62 18.81
C GLY A 397 -24.94 -6.21 19.53
N ALA A 398 -24.68 -6.97 20.60
CA ALA A 398 -25.76 -7.55 21.38
C ALA A 398 -26.67 -6.47 22.00
N HIS A 399 -27.97 -6.71 21.99
CA HIS A 399 -29.00 -5.75 22.41
C HIS A 399 -29.00 -5.45 23.92
N ASN A 400 -28.26 -6.21 24.71
CA ASN A 400 -28.16 -6.03 26.16
C ASN A 400 -27.77 -4.59 26.55
N PHE A 401 -28.44 -4.09 27.59
CA PHE A 401 -28.20 -2.79 28.25
C PHE A 401 -28.36 -1.54 27.38
N TRP A 402 -28.75 -1.69 26.11
CA TRP A 402 -29.18 -0.56 25.30
C TRP A 402 -30.56 -0.09 25.76
N VAL A 403 -30.73 1.22 25.91
CA VAL A 403 -31.99 1.86 26.26
C VAL A 403 -32.42 2.85 25.17
N GLN A 404 -33.65 3.36 25.24
CA GLN A 404 -34.10 4.43 24.35
C GLN A 404 -33.25 5.71 24.58
N PRO A 405 -32.88 6.46 23.53
CA PRO A 405 -33.31 6.30 22.13
C PRO A 405 -32.49 5.27 21.32
N PHE A 406 -31.36 4.78 21.84
CA PHE A 406 -30.38 3.98 21.09
C PHE A 406 -30.90 2.62 20.62
N THR A 407 -31.83 2.00 21.35
CA THR A 407 -32.49 0.75 20.90
C THR A 407 -33.14 0.85 19.52
N SER A 408 -33.53 2.05 19.06
CA SER A 408 -34.09 2.26 17.72
C SER A 408 -33.06 2.10 16.59
N SER A 409 -31.77 2.08 16.91
CA SER A 409 -30.65 1.95 15.96
C SER A 409 -30.04 0.54 15.99
N LEU A 410 -30.51 -0.37 16.86
CA LEU A 410 -30.02 -1.75 16.86
C LEU A 410 -30.45 -2.48 15.60
N LEU A 411 -29.54 -3.26 15.02
CA LEU A 411 -29.84 -4.14 13.90
C LEU A 411 -30.41 -5.47 14.41
N GLU A 412 -31.49 -5.91 13.77
CA GLU A 412 -32.13 -7.20 14.05
C GLU A 412 -31.42 -8.32 13.28
N PRO A 413 -30.93 -9.38 13.95
CA PRO A 413 -30.16 -10.40 13.27
C PRO A 413 -31.08 -11.37 12.50
N ILE A 414 -30.70 -11.68 11.28
CA ILE A 414 -31.33 -12.68 10.42
C ILE A 414 -30.46 -13.93 10.44
N ASN A 415 -31.05 -15.06 10.86
CA ASN A 415 -30.41 -16.38 10.86
C ASN A 415 -29.15 -16.50 11.75
N PHE A 416 -28.89 -15.55 12.66
CA PHE A 416 -27.92 -15.67 13.76
C PHE A 416 -28.41 -14.86 14.99
N GLY A 417 -27.70 -14.89 16.11
CA GLY A 417 -27.93 -13.90 17.18
C GLY A 417 -29.03 -14.23 18.20
N ALA A 418 -29.57 -15.45 18.23
CA ALA A 418 -30.48 -15.87 19.30
C ALA A 418 -29.75 -15.97 20.66
N ASN A 419 -28.45 -16.25 20.65
CA ASN A 419 -27.62 -16.24 21.86
C ASN A 419 -26.72 -15.00 21.85
N VAL A 420 -26.51 -14.42 23.04
CA VAL A 420 -25.60 -13.29 23.23
C VAL A 420 -24.20 -13.60 22.69
N ALA A 421 -23.73 -14.83 22.82
CA ALA A 421 -22.40 -15.27 22.40
C ALA A 421 -22.17 -15.29 20.88
N ASP A 422 -23.23 -15.21 20.08
CA ASP A 422 -23.16 -15.20 18.62
C ASP A 422 -22.71 -13.83 18.07
N TRP A 423 -22.75 -12.78 18.91
CA TRP A 423 -22.32 -11.42 18.56
C TRP A 423 -20.81 -11.22 18.74
N ASN A 424 -20.31 -10.07 18.27
CA ASN A 424 -18.93 -9.64 18.48
C ASN A 424 -18.70 -9.15 19.92
N PHE A 425 -17.53 -9.44 20.49
CA PHE A 425 -17.14 -8.97 21.83
C PHE A 425 -15.70 -8.49 21.86
N GLY A 426 -15.52 -7.23 22.26
CA GLY A 426 -14.20 -6.60 22.35
C GLY A 426 -13.50 -6.47 20.99
N GLN A 427 -14.25 -6.40 19.90
CA GLN A 427 -13.78 -6.45 18.51
C GLN A 427 -12.83 -5.30 18.15
N HIS A 428 -12.03 -5.52 17.11
CA HIS A 428 -11.12 -4.54 16.51
C HIS A 428 -11.31 -4.45 15.00
N HIS A 429 -10.90 -3.31 14.44
CA HIS A 429 -10.73 -3.10 13.00
C HIS A 429 -11.99 -3.46 12.19
N ALA A 430 -13.09 -2.75 12.46
CA ALA A 430 -14.27 -2.82 11.63
C ALA A 430 -13.99 -2.10 10.30
N THR A 431 -13.96 -2.86 9.21
CA THR A 431 -13.63 -2.42 7.85
C THR A 431 -14.88 -2.48 6.97
N LEU A 432 -15.16 -1.38 6.26
CA LEU A 432 -16.21 -1.32 5.25
C LEU A 432 -15.71 -1.96 3.94
N LEU A 433 -16.45 -2.95 3.45
CA LEU A 433 -16.12 -3.64 2.20
C LEU A 433 -16.78 -2.95 0.99
N PRO A 434 -16.25 -3.15 -0.24
CA PRO A 434 -16.83 -2.56 -1.46
C PRO A 434 -18.30 -2.92 -1.74
N ASN A 435 -18.79 -4.02 -1.15
CA ASN A 435 -20.19 -4.46 -1.25
C ASN A 435 -21.10 -3.87 -0.16
N GLY A 436 -20.58 -3.01 0.73
CA GLY A 436 -21.30 -2.44 1.87
C GLY A 436 -21.31 -3.30 3.13
N ASN A 437 -20.70 -4.48 3.10
CA ASN A 437 -20.59 -5.34 4.29
C ASN A 437 -19.54 -4.79 5.26
N ILE A 438 -19.63 -5.21 6.53
CA ILE A 438 -18.65 -4.90 7.56
C ILE A 438 -17.88 -6.17 7.92
N LEU A 439 -16.57 -6.15 7.68
CA LEU A 439 -15.62 -7.16 8.13
C LEU A 439 -14.97 -6.68 9.44
N MET A 440 -14.77 -7.56 10.41
CA MET A 440 -14.06 -7.20 11.65
C MET A 440 -13.32 -8.36 12.28
N HIS A 441 -12.35 -8.03 13.13
CA HIS A 441 -11.69 -8.98 14.02
C HIS A 441 -12.47 -9.05 15.34
N ASP A 442 -13.22 -10.13 15.55
CA ASP A 442 -13.96 -10.40 16.78
C ASP A 442 -13.07 -11.16 17.75
N ASN A 443 -12.48 -10.42 18.69
CA ASN A 443 -11.61 -10.94 19.73
C ASN A 443 -12.31 -12.01 20.58
N GLY A 444 -13.62 -11.86 20.82
CA GLY A 444 -14.44 -12.83 21.53
C GLY A 444 -14.32 -12.75 23.05
N ASN A 445 -14.00 -11.58 23.62
CA ASN A 445 -13.80 -11.43 25.06
C ASN A 445 -15.06 -11.82 25.85
N TYR A 446 -14.98 -12.89 26.65
CA TYR A 446 -16.08 -13.48 27.45
C TYR A 446 -17.33 -13.94 26.67
N ARG A 447 -17.53 -13.44 25.44
CA ARG A 447 -18.74 -13.60 24.61
C ARG A 447 -20.04 -13.39 25.39
N SER A 448 -20.02 -12.48 26.36
CA SER A 448 -21.09 -12.27 27.33
C SER A 448 -20.88 -10.98 28.12
N PHE A 449 -21.99 -10.41 28.63
CA PHE A 449 -21.96 -9.34 29.64
C PHE A 449 -22.22 -9.86 31.07
N SER A 450 -22.48 -11.17 31.23
CA SER A 450 -22.72 -11.77 32.53
C SER A 450 -21.41 -11.95 33.30
N PRO A 451 -21.34 -11.58 34.59
CA PRO A 451 -20.13 -11.79 35.40
C PRO A 451 -19.78 -13.27 35.57
N ASP A 452 -20.73 -14.18 35.36
CA ASP A 452 -20.59 -15.64 35.54
C ASP A 452 -20.24 -16.39 34.23
N ALA A 453 -19.82 -15.69 33.17
CA ALA A 453 -19.56 -16.29 31.86
C ALA A 453 -18.36 -17.27 31.86
N ASP A 454 -18.40 -18.30 31.00
CA ASP A 454 -17.26 -19.21 30.78
C ASP A 454 -16.08 -18.42 30.18
N LEU A 455 -14.88 -18.64 30.72
CA LEU A 455 -13.65 -18.02 30.23
C LEU A 455 -13.17 -18.63 28.89
N ARG A 456 -13.67 -19.81 28.53
CA ARG A 456 -13.33 -20.46 27.25
C ARG A 456 -14.04 -19.76 26.10
N THR A 457 -13.27 -18.93 25.39
CA THR A 457 -13.72 -18.16 24.24
C THR A 457 -12.78 -18.41 23.05
N TYR A 458 -13.01 -17.71 21.95
CA TYR A 458 -12.22 -17.87 20.72
C TYR A 458 -12.27 -16.57 19.92
N THR A 459 -11.24 -16.34 19.13
CA THR A 459 -11.16 -15.21 18.20
C THR A 459 -11.60 -15.65 16.81
N ARG A 460 -12.28 -14.76 16.08
CA ARG A 460 -12.61 -14.97 14.67
C ARG A 460 -12.50 -13.67 13.88
N ALA A 461 -12.31 -13.77 12.58
CA ALA A 461 -12.77 -12.73 11.66
C ALA A 461 -14.22 -13.03 11.27
N VAL A 462 -15.06 -12.01 11.17
CA VAL A 462 -16.49 -12.16 10.83
C VAL A 462 -16.92 -11.05 9.90
N GLU A 463 -17.76 -11.39 8.92
CA GLU A 463 -18.37 -10.44 7.99
C GLU A 463 -19.88 -10.42 8.15
N TYR A 464 -20.40 -9.20 8.28
CA TYR A 464 -21.83 -8.94 8.37
C TYR A 464 -22.31 -8.16 7.15
N LYS A 465 -23.40 -8.64 6.56
CA LYS A 465 -24.21 -7.89 5.61
C LYS A 465 -25.25 -7.07 6.38
N ILE A 466 -25.34 -5.78 6.06
CA ILE A 466 -26.29 -4.86 6.68
C ILE A 466 -27.34 -4.47 5.65
N ASP A 467 -28.61 -4.51 6.06
CA ASP A 467 -29.72 -3.90 5.35
C ASP A 467 -30.20 -2.71 6.17
N GLU A 468 -29.76 -1.51 5.79
CA GLU A 468 -30.07 -0.28 6.52
C GLU A 468 -31.55 0.11 6.43
N GLU A 469 -32.23 -0.24 5.33
CA GLU A 469 -33.64 0.06 5.12
C GLU A 469 -34.52 -0.76 6.07
N ASN A 470 -34.25 -2.07 6.15
CA ASN A 470 -35.00 -2.99 6.99
C ASN A 470 -34.46 -3.07 8.43
N LYS A 471 -33.32 -2.43 8.72
CA LYS A 471 -32.59 -2.49 9.99
C LYS A 471 -32.24 -3.92 10.41
N THR A 472 -31.76 -4.70 9.45
CA THR A 472 -31.38 -6.09 9.71
C THR A 472 -29.90 -6.34 9.43
N ILE A 473 -29.36 -7.38 10.05
CA ILE A 473 -27.98 -7.82 9.89
C ILE A 473 -27.95 -9.32 9.62
N GLU A 474 -27.03 -9.79 8.79
CA GLU A 474 -26.81 -11.22 8.49
C GLU A 474 -25.31 -11.54 8.56
N GLN A 475 -24.91 -12.56 9.31
CA GLN A 475 -23.54 -13.09 9.26
C GLN A 475 -23.39 -13.90 7.98
N VAL A 476 -22.49 -13.48 7.09
CA VAL A 476 -22.33 -14.09 5.76
C VAL A 476 -21.01 -14.85 5.60
N TRP A 477 -20.04 -14.62 6.49
CA TRP A 477 -18.73 -15.26 6.45
C TRP A 477 -18.04 -15.23 7.81
N GLU A 478 -17.21 -16.23 8.12
CA GLU A 478 -16.33 -16.23 9.29
C GLU A 478 -15.07 -17.08 9.08
N TYR A 479 -14.03 -16.79 9.87
CA TYR A 479 -12.83 -17.62 9.99
C TYR A 479 -12.30 -17.57 11.43
N ASP A 480 -12.16 -18.72 12.10
CA ASP A 480 -11.87 -18.80 13.55
C ASP A 480 -10.54 -19.45 13.91
N PHE A 481 -9.62 -19.61 12.94
CA PHE A 481 -8.31 -20.24 13.13
C PHE A 481 -8.39 -21.65 13.74
N ASN A 482 -9.46 -22.40 13.50
CA ASN A 482 -9.75 -23.68 14.17
C ASN A 482 -9.75 -23.57 15.70
N ARG A 483 -9.95 -22.36 16.23
CA ARG A 483 -9.92 -22.01 17.66
C ARG A 483 -8.58 -22.27 18.35
N GLU A 484 -7.50 -22.31 17.60
CA GLU A 484 -6.14 -22.51 18.13
C GLU A 484 -5.58 -21.24 18.79
N ILE A 485 -6.05 -20.06 18.37
CA ILE A 485 -5.58 -18.78 18.86
C ILE A 485 -6.72 -17.99 19.51
N PHE A 486 -6.40 -17.37 20.65
CA PHE A 486 -7.24 -16.40 21.31
C PHE A 486 -6.46 -15.10 21.53
N ALA A 487 -6.98 -14.03 20.94
CA ALA A 487 -6.45 -12.67 21.02
C ALA A 487 -7.47 -11.79 21.76
N ALA A 488 -7.21 -11.47 23.03
CA ALA A 488 -8.13 -10.70 23.88
C ALA A 488 -8.18 -9.18 23.56
N GLY A 489 -7.37 -8.74 22.61
CA GLY A 489 -7.29 -7.38 22.08
C GLY A 489 -6.24 -7.33 20.98
N LEU A 490 -6.10 -6.17 20.32
CA LEU A 490 -5.35 -6.03 19.07
C LEU A 490 -6.00 -6.86 17.94
N GLY A 491 -5.36 -6.85 16.77
CA GLY A 491 -5.78 -7.64 15.62
C GLY A 491 -6.52 -6.82 14.58
N ALA A 492 -6.61 -7.41 13.40
CA ALA A 492 -7.23 -6.81 12.25
C ALA A 492 -7.78 -7.89 11.31
N ALA A 493 -8.87 -7.57 10.63
CA ALA A 493 -9.34 -8.26 9.46
C ALA A 493 -9.46 -7.23 8.33
N SER A 494 -8.86 -7.50 7.17
CA SER A 494 -8.83 -6.58 6.03
C SER A 494 -9.21 -7.30 4.74
N TYR A 495 -9.56 -6.53 3.70
CA TYR A 495 -10.03 -7.05 2.42
C TYR A 495 -9.04 -6.76 1.30
N GLU A 496 -8.65 -7.79 0.56
CA GLU A 496 -7.77 -7.64 -0.59
C GLU A 496 -8.57 -7.35 -1.85
N HIS A 497 -8.53 -6.10 -2.31
CA HIS A 497 -9.33 -5.63 -3.45
C HIS A 497 -9.05 -6.37 -4.76
N SER A 498 -7.81 -6.85 -4.98
CA SER A 498 -7.42 -7.51 -6.23
C SER A 498 -7.94 -8.95 -6.35
N THR A 499 -8.12 -9.65 -5.23
CA THR A 499 -8.49 -11.08 -5.20
C THR A 499 -9.84 -11.34 -4.55
N GLY A 500 -10.33 -10.42 -3.73
CA GLY A 500 -11.45 -10.63 -2.82
C GLY A 500 -11.11 -11.52 -1.63
N ASN A 501 -9.82 -11.78 -1.35
CA ASN A 501 -9.41 -12.53 -0.16
C ASN A 501 -9.56 -11.67 1.11
N ARG A 502 -9.52 -12.33 2.26
CA ARG A 502 -9.44 -11.66 3.57
C ARG A 502 -8.07 -11.92 4.17
N THR A 503 -7.47 -10.88 4.74
CA THR A 503 -6.24 -10.99 5.54
C THR A 503 -6.59 -10.78 7.00
N ILE A 504 -5.96 -11.55 7.90
CA ILE A 504 -6.30 -11.52 9.32
C ILE A 504 -5.01 -11.60 10.13
N SER A 505 -4.82 -10.67 11.05
CA SER A 505 -3.74 -10.70 12.04
C SER A 505 -4.30 -10.85 13.45
N SER A 506 -3.82 -11.85 14.19
CA SER A 506 -4.25 -12.17 15.56
C SER A 506 -3.04 -12.31 16.48
N ALA A 507 -2.96 -11.47 17.52
CA ALA A 507 -1.88 -11.50 18.50
C ALA A 507 -2.36 -12.12 19.82
N ASP A 508 -1.74 -13.22 20.25
CA ASP A 508 -2.03 -13.83 21.54
C ASP A 508 -1.39 -13.02 22.69
N ASN A 509 -1.62 -13.45 23.93
CA ASN A 509 -1.06 -12.77 25.11
C ASN A 509 0.39 -13.18 25.44
N ASN A 510 0.99 -14.12 24.70
CA ASN A 510 2.31 -14.70 24.97
C ASN A 510 3.41 -14.16 24.04
N GLY A 511 3.14 -13.11 23.26
CA GLY A 511 4.14 -12.56 22.32
C GLY A 511 4.18 -13.29 20.98
N PHE A 512 3.05 -13.86 20.55
CA PHE A 512 2.91 -14.51 19.26
C PHE A 512 1.85 -13.80 18.42
N THR A 513 2.15 -13.53 17.16
CA THR A 513 1.18 -12.98 16.20
C THR A 513 1.09 -13.86 14.97
N ARG A 514 -0.11 -14.33 14.64
CA ARG A 514 -0.39 -15.06 13.39
C ARG A 514 -1.03 -14.13 12.37
N PHE A 515 -0.49 -14.11 11.17
CA PHE A 515 -1.08 -13.52 9.98
C PHE A 515 -1.51 -14.61 9.01
N VAL A 516 -2.73 -14.51 8.48
CA VAL A 516 -3.24 -15.40 7.44
C VAL A 516 -3.87 -14.62 6.30
N GLU A 517 -3.79 -15.19 5.10
CA GLU A 517 -4.65 -14.82 3.97
C GLU A 517 -5.55 -16.01 3.62
N VAL A 518 -6.85 -15.77 3.47
CA VAL A 518 -7.86 -16.79 3.21
C VAL A 518 -8.83 -16.38 2.10
N THR A 519 -9.42 -17.35 1.42
CA THR A 519 -10.42 -17.07 0.37
C THR A 519 -11.71 -16.50 0.95
N GLY A 520 -12.42 -15.73 0.12
CA GLY A 520 -13.66 -15.04 0.48
C GLY A 520 -14.96 -15.84 0.42
N GLU A 521 -14.87 -17.15 0.11
CA GLU A 521 -16.04 -18.02 0.00
C GLU A 521 -16.51 -18.49 1.38
N ILE A 522 -17.75 -18.98 1.47
CA ILE A 522 -18.38 -19.40 2.75
C ILE A 522 -17.53 -20.40 3.53
N ASN A 523 -16.82 -21.29 2.83
CA ASN A 523 -15.84 -22.20 3.43
C ASN A 523 -14.44 -21.72 3.05
N PRO A 524 -13.85 -20.78 3.81
CA PRO A 524 -12.58 -20.16 3.45
C PRO A 524 -11.46 -21.20 3.41
N SER A 525 -10.64 -21.12 2.36
CA SER A 525 -9.41 -21.89 2.20
C SER A 525 -8.21 -21.03 2.57
N LEU A 526 -7.24 -21.63 3.28
CA LEU A 526 -6.00 -20.95 3.66
C LEU A 526 -5.05 -20.82 2.45
N ILE A 527 -4.58 -19.60 2.19
CA ILE A 527 -3.69 -19.25 1.07
C ILE A 527 -2.28 -18.98 1.58
N PHE A 528 -2.15 -18.30 2.70
CA PHE A 528 -0.86 -17.93 3.28
C PHE A 528 -0.96 -17.92 4.79
N GLU A 529 0.11 -18.35 5.46
CA GLU A 529 0.24 -18.26 6.91
C GLU A 529 1.68 -17.90 7.29
N MET A 530 1.80 -16.86 8.12
CA MET A 530 3.04 -16.39 8.69
C MET A 530 2.84 -16.14 10.19
N ASN A 531 3.82 -16.55 10.99
CA ASN A 531 3.84 -16.34 12.42
C ASN A 531 5.04 -15.47 12.80
N ILE A 532 4.77 -14.42 13.57
CA ILE A 532 5.76 -13.54 14.20
C ILE A 532 5.90 -13.96 15.67
N THR A 533 7.12 -14.20 16.14
CA THR A 533 7.40 -14.48 17.55
C THR A 533 8.08 -13.29 18.23
N ASP A 534 8.05 -13.31 19.57
CA ASP A 534 8.75 -12.38 20.47
C ASP A 534 8.11 -10.98 20.60
N GLU A 535 7.07 -10.68 19.82
CA GLU A 535 6.31 -9.43 19.92
C GLU A 535 4.81 -9.63 19.59
N ARG A 536 3.94 -8.91 20.33
CA ARG A 536 2.52 -8.77 19.99
C ARG A 536 2.36 -7.60 19.03
N ILE A 537 2.04 -7.89 17.77
CA ILE A 537 1.89 -6.85 16.75
C ILE A 537 0.46 -6.32 16.78
N TYR A 538 0.29 -4.99 16.78
CA TYR A 538 -1.03 -4.35 16.82
C TYR A 538 -1.86 -4.73 15.58
N ARG A 539 -1.26 -4.60 14.37
CA ARG A 539 -1.82 -5.03 13.09
C ARG A 539 -0.71 -5.48 12.14
N ILE A 540 -1.01 -6.45 11.29
CA ILE A 540 -0.18 -6.78 10.12
C ILE A 540 -1.03 -6.53 8.86
N GLN A 541 -0.49 -5.78 7.91
CA GLN A 541 -1.17 -5.44 6.66
C GLN A 541 -0.31 -5.83 5.47
N LYS A 542 -0.96 -6.28 4.40
CA LYS A 542 -0.28 -6.60 3.14
C LYS A 542 -0.30 -5.35 2.27
N HIS A 543 0.88 -4.82 1.95
CA HIS A 543 1.04 -3.60 1.16
C HIS A 543 2.19 -3.77 0.16
N PRO A 544 2.11 -3.15 -1.04
CA PRO A 544 3.25 -3.07 -1.92
C PRO A 544 4.31 -2.08 -1.39
N LEU A 545 5.56 -2.26 -1.82
CA LEU A 545 6.63 -1.27 -1.62
C LEU A 545 6.57 -0.13 -2.66
N TYR A 546 6.01 -0.39 -3.85
CA TYR A 546 5.71 0.59 -4.90
C TYR A 546 4.35 0.27 -5.53
N ARG A 547 3.52 1.27 -5.80
CA ARG A 547 2.27 1.11 -6.57
C ARG A 547 2.42 1.44 -8.05
#